data_AF-A9WLQ2-F1
#
_entry.id   AF-A9WLQ2-F1
#
_cell.length_a   1.000
_cell.length_b   1.000
_cell.length_c   1.000
_cell.angle_alpha   90.00
_cell.angle_beta   90.00
_cell.angle_gamma   90.00
#
_symmetry.space_group_name_H-M   'P 1'
#
loop_
_entity.id
_entity.type
_entity.pdbx_description
1 polymer ?
#
loop_
_entity_poly.entity_id
_entity_poly.type
_entity_poly.pdbx_seq_one_letter_code
_entity_poly.pdbx_strand_id
1 'polypeptide(L)'
;MKNKVEAAAATLLKSLGRLNLPCQLPSIGYGPSLQISRQSSSLSALALAATDPANPYGAALIWPSLEGSGHRPGRKAGALVVLVDGELVLYMERGGKTVLCFATEPAVIAAAASALVKLVKRGAAERLAIEK
;
A
#
# COMPACT_ATOMS: atom_id res chain seq x y z
N MET A 1 -0.90 11.37 -21.77
CA MET A 1 -1.56 11.70 -20.48
C MET A 1 -0.78 11.12 -19.31
N LYS A 2 0.49 11.52 -19.12
CA LYS A 2 1.46 10.81 -18.27
C LYS A 2 1.55 11.28 -16.80
N ASN A 3 0.81 12.33 -16.40
CA ASN A 3 1.25 13.14 -15.25
C ASN A 3 0.19 13.41 -14.17
N LYS A 4 -0.61 12.42 -13.75
CA LYS A 4 -1.53 12.61 -12.59
C LYS A 4 -1.07 11.95 -11.29
N VAL A 5 -0.25 10.90 -11.35
CA VAL A 5 0.21 10.17 -10.15
C VAL A 5 1.35 10.91 -9.43
N GLU A 6 2.25 11.56 -10.18
CA GLU A 6 3.40 12.30 -9.62
C GLU A 6 2.98 13.55 -8.82
N ALA A 7 1.98 14.29 -9.31
CA ALA A 7 1.47 15.50 -8.65
C ALA A 7 0.73 15.20 -7.34
N ALA A 8 0.06 14.04 -7.26
CA ALA A 8 -0.62 13.59 -6.05
C ALA A 8 0.39 13.15 -4.96
N ALA A 9 1.50 12.52 -5.36
CA ALA A 9 2.56 12.09 -4.44
C ALA A 9 3.29 13.27 -3.79
N ALA A 10 3.55 14.35 -4.54
CA ALA A 10 4.22 15.54 -4.03
C ALA A 10 3.35 16.36 -3.04
N THR A 11 2.02 16.40 -3.27
CA THR A 11 1.08 17.11 -2.39
C THR A 11 0.87 16.36 -1.06
N LEU A 12 0.89 15.02 -1.07
CA LEU A 12 0.73 14.22 0.15
C LEU A 12 1.92 14.30 1.12
N LEU A 13 3.14 14.50 0.60
CA LEU A 13 4.36 14.56 1.40
C LEU A 13 4.40 15.75 2.37
N LYS A 14 3.61 16.81 2.14
CA LYS A 14 3.53 17.97 3.06
C LYS A 14 2.53 17.79 4.20
N SER A 15 1.59 16.85 4.10
CA SER A 15 0.47 16.72 5.04
C SER A 15 0.70 15.75 6.21
N LEU A 16 1.76 14.93 6.18
CA LEU A 16 1.97 13.84 7.15
C LEU A 16 2.80 14.23 8.38
N GLY A 17 3.16 15.50 8.53
CA GLY A 17 3.87 16.02 9.70
C GLY A 17 2.91 16.40 10.82
N ARG A 18 2.45 15.41 11.61
CA ARG A 18 2.09 15.48 13.04
C ARG A 18 1.04 14.42 13.36
N LEU A 19 1.45 13.33 14.00
CA LEU A 19 0.65 12.71 15.07
C LEU A 19 1.62 12.15 16.11
N ASN A 20 1.78 12.92 17.18
CA ASN A 20 2.36 12.51 18.44
C ASN A 20 1.20 11.95 19.28
N LEU A 21 1.27 10.69 19.70
CA LEU A 21 0.35 10.13 20.70
C LEU A 21 1.17 9.40 21.75
N PRO A 22 1.08 9.82 23.03
CA PRO A 22 1.83 9.21 24.11
C PRO A 22 1.27 7.82 24.45
N CYS A 23 2.20 6.93 24.78
CA CYS A 23 1.94 5.70 25.52
C CYS A 23 1.06 5.99 26.75
N GLN A 24 -0.05 5.28 26.91
CA GLN A 24 -0.62 5.01 28.23
C GLN A 24 -1.42 3.69 28.19
N LEU A 25 -0.93 2.70 28.93
CA LEU A 25 -1.65 1.54 29.49
C LEU A 25 -1.82 1.83 31.00
N PRO A 26 -2.89 1.41 31.70
CA PRO A 26 -3.21 0.00 32.01
C PRO A 26 -4.75 -0.26 31.99
N SER A 27 -5.38 -1.41 32.29
CA SER A 27 -5.16 -2.46 33.30
C SER A 27 -5.96 -3.71 32.92
N ILE A 28 -5.48 -4.87 33.37
CA ILE A 28 -6.03 -6.22 33.16
C ILE A 28 -7.44 -6.37 33.76
N GLY A 29 -8.40 -6.84 32.95
CA GLY A 29 -9.76 -7.20 33.32
C GLY A 29 -10.30 -8.32 32.42
N TYR A 30 -11.09 -9.22 33.00
CA TYR A 30 -11.44 -10.56 32.51
C TYR A 30 -12.09 -10.64 31.11
N GLY A 31 -11.59 -11.60 30.31
CA GLY A 31 -12.26 -12.24 29.18
C GLY A 31 -11.98 -11.61 27.80
N PRO A 32 -11.25 -12.28 26.87
CA PRO A 32 -11.22 -11.82 25.49
C PRO A 32 -12.49 -12.34 24.80
N SER A 33 -13.62 -11.64 25.01
CA SER A 33 -14.55 -11.52 23.89
C SER A 33 -13.73 -10.88 22.77
N LEU A 34 -13.60 -11.54 21.62
CA LEU A 34 -12.96 -11.01 20.42
C LEU A 34 -13.74 -9.77 19.96
N GLN A 35 -13.55 -8.66 20.67
CA GLN A 35 -13.86 -7.33 20.19
C GLN A 35 -12.86 -7.09 19.06
N ILE A 36 -13.24 -7.53 17.86
CA ILE A 36 -12.67 -7.03 16.62
C ILE A 36 -12.99 -5.53 16.66
N SER A 37 -12.10 -4.77 17.26
CA SER A 37 -12.11 -3.31 17.20
C SER A 37 -11.83 -3.00 15.74
N ARG A 38 -12.90 -2.89 14.95
CA ARG A 38 -12.85 -2.28 13.63
C ARG A 38 -12.38 -0.86 13.90
N GLN A 39 -11.08 -0.63 13.83
CA GLN A 39 -10.51 0.69 13.92
C GLN A 39 -11.17 1.52 12.83
N SER A 40 -12.04 2.42 13.25
CA SER A 40 -13.05 3.07 12.42
C SER A 40 -12.46 4.16 11.52
N SER A 41 -13.05 4.31 10.34
CA SER A 41 -13.08 5.52 9.50
C SER A 41 -11.82 5.99 8.77
N SER A 42 -10.69 5.28 8.84
CA SER A 42 -9.53 5.54 7.97
C SER A 42 -9.30 4.40 7.01
N LEU A 43 -9.19 4.71 5.71
CA LEU A 43 -8.86 3.73 4.65
C LEU A 43 -7.63 2.91 5.03
N SER A 44 -7.78 1.59 5.11
CA SER A 44 -6.70 0.69 5.50
C SER A 44 -5.86 0.29 4.29
N ALA A 45 -4.71 0.95 4.11
CA ALA A 45 -3.82 0.70 2.97
C ALA A 45 -2.62 -0.19 3.33
N LEU A 46 -2.47 -1.32 2.65
CA LEU A 46 -1.41 -2.30 2.85
C LEU A 46 -0.60 -2.50 1.56
N ALA A 47 0.69 -2.18 1.60
CA ALA A 47 1.62 -2.40 0.49
C ALA A 47 2.40 -3.72 0.71
N LEU A 48 2.39 -4.60 -0.28
CA LEU A 48 3.00 -5.93 -0.23
C LEU A 48 3.85 -6.18 -1.48
N ALA A 49 4.75 -7.16 -1.41
CA ALA A 49 5.33 -7.74 -2.61
C ALA A 49 4.24 -8.48 -3.41
N ALA A 50 4.29 -8.44 -4.73
CA ALA A 50 3.33 -9.17 -5.55
C ALA A 50 3.40 -10.70 -5.34
N THR A 51 4.56 -11.20 -4.89
CA THR A 51 4.80 -12.61 -4.54
C THR A 51 4.46 -12.96 -3.10
N ASP A 52 3.99 -11.99 -2.31
CA ASP A 52 3.69 -12.20 -0.89
C ASP A 52 2.53 -13.19 -0.70
N PRO A 53 2.60 -14.11 0.29
CA PRO A 53 1.50 -15.03 0.56
C PRO A 53 0.20 -14.32 0.95
N ALA A 54 0.25 -13.11 1.52
CA ALA A 54 -0.94 -12.34 1.89
C ALA A 54 -1.63 -11.67 0.69
N ASN A 55 -1.04 -11.69 -0.51
CA ASN A 55 -1.68 -11.17 -1.72
C ASN A 55 -2.70 -12.18 -2.29
N PRO A 56 -4.03 -11.93 -2.27
CA PRO A 56 -4.99 -12.88 -2.82
C PRO A 56 -4.96 -12.95 -4.35
N TYR A 57 -4.47 -11.91 -5.03
CA TYR A 57 -4.46 -11.81 -6.48
C TYR A 57 -3.37 -12.69 -7.12
N GLY A 58 -3.76 -13.41 -8.18
CA GLY A 58 -2.93 -14.41 -8.83
C GLY A 58 -2.80 -15.74 -8.08
N ALA A 59 -3.50 -15.89 -6.96
CA ALA A 59 -3.60 -17.14 -6.23
C ALA A 59 -5.07 -17.59 -6.15
N ALA A 60 -5.89 -16.86 -5.40
CA ALA A 60 -7.32 -17.12 -5.25
C ALA A 60 -8.17 -16.19 -6.13
N LEU A 61 -7.73 -14.95 -6.35
CA LEU A 61 -8.41 -13.96 -7.17
C LEU A 61 -7.72 -13.76 -8.51
N ILE A 62 -8.50 -13.51 -9.56
CA ILE A 62 -7.99 -13.13 -10.88
C ILE A 62 -7.50 -11.69 -10.81
N TRP A 63 -6.40 -11.40 -11.50
CA TRP A 63 -5.91 -10.02 -11.63
C TRP A 63 -6.87 -9.17 -12.45
N PRO A 64 -7.20 -7.94 -12.01
CA PRO A 64 -7.97 -7.02 -12.83
C PRO A 64 -7.17 -6.59 -14.06
N SER A 65 -7.87 -6.47 -15.19
CA SER A 65 -7.31 -5.98 -16.44
C SER A 65 -7.50 -4.47 -16.53
N LEU A 66 -6.43 -3.75 -16.87
CA LEU A 66 -6.51 -2.33 -17.19
C LEU A 66 -6.47 -2.17 -18.72
N GLU A 67 -7.57 -1.72 -19.30
CA GLU A 67 -7.67 -1.55 -20.74
C GLU A 67 -6.67 -0.48 -21.22
N GLY A 68 -5.89 -0.81 -22.26
CA GLY A 68 -4.90 0.10 -22.83
C GLY A 68 -3.52 0.10 -22.15
N SER A 69 -3.30 -0.65 -21.06
CA SER A 69 -1.94 -0.91 -20.56
C SER A 69 -1.42 -2.23 -21.12
N GLY A 70 -0.37 -2.19 -21.94
CA GLY A 70 0.34 -3.40 -22.40
C GLY A 70 1.07 -4.16 -21.27
N HIS A 71 1.01 -3.65 -20.04
CA HIS A 71 1.60 -4.23 -18.85
C HIS A 71 0.54 -5.02 -18.09
N ARG A 72 0.75 -6.34 -17.97
CA ARG A 72 -0.15 -7.22 -17.24
C ARG A 72 0.34 -7.39 -15.79
N PRO A 73 -0.49 -7.09 -14.78
CA PRO A 73 -0.14 -7.40 -13.40
C PRO A 73 0.06 -8.90 -13.21
N GLY A 74 1.01 -9.27 -12.36
CA GLY A 74 1.32 -10.66 -12.07
C GLY A 74 2.22 -10.83 -10.87
N ARG A 75 2.24 -12.05 -10.31
CA ARG A 75 3.13 -12.43 -9.20
C ARG A 75 4.57 -12.54 -9.70
N LYS A 76 5.31 -11.43 -9.69
CA LYS A 76 6.71 -11.37 -10.12
C LYS A 76 7.58 -10.78 -9.02
N ALA A 77 8.78 -11.35 -8.83
CA ALA A 77 9.72 -10.85 -7.85
C ALA A 77 10.09 -9.37 -8.14
N GLY A 78 10.05 -8.55 -7.09
CA GLY A 78 10.32 -7.11 -7.18
C GLY A 78 9.14 -6.26 -7.67
N ALA A 79 8.00 -6.85 -8.03
CA ALA A 79 6.76 -6.10 -8.22
C ALA A 79 6.06 -5.89 -6.86
N LEU A 80 5.34 -4.79 -6.72
CA LEU A 80 4.60 -4.41 -5.52
C LEU A 80 3.11 -4.28 -5.83
N VAL A 81 2.28 -4.60 -4.84
CA VAL A 81 0.83 -4.37 -4.86
C VAL A 81 0.44 -3.54 -3.65
N VAL A 82 -0.60 -2.72 -3.81
CA VAL A 82 -1.21 -2.02 -2.68
C VAL A 82 -2.69 -2.31 -2.66
N LEU A 83 -3.13 -2.84 -1.52
CA LEU A 83 -4.52 -3.11 -1.22
C LEU A 83 -5.06 -1.99 -0.33
N VAL A 84 -6.26 -1.49 -0.61
CA VAL A 84 -6.99 -0.61 0.30
C VAL A 84 -8.29 -1.29 0.67
N ASP A 85 -8.48 -1.55 1.96
CA ASP A 85 -9.64 -2.28 2.50
C ASP A 85 -9.88 -3.65 1.79
N GLY A 86 -8.79 -4.26 1.29
CA GLY A 86 -8.80 -5.56 0.61
C GLY A 86 -8.87 -5.48 -0.92
N GLU A 87 -9.16 -4.31 -1.49
CA GLU A 87 -9.28 -4.10 -2.93
C GLU A 87 -7.93 -3.70 -3.55
N LEU A 88 -7.60 -4.22 -4.74
CA LEU A 88 -6.36 -3.85 -5.43
C LEU A 88 -6.46 -2.43 -5.98
N VAL A 89 -5.64 -1.52 -5.47
CA VAL A 89 -5.63 -0.11 -5.88
C VAL A 89 -4.44 0.20 -6.78
N LEU A 90 -3.24 -0.26 -6.41
CA LEU A 90 -2.01 0.00 -7.16
C LEU A 90 -1.24 -1.29 -7.41
N TYR A 91 -0.64 -1.37 -8.59
CA TYR A 91 0.39 -2.35 -8.91
C TYR A 91 1.61 -1.63 -9.47
N MET A 92 2.80 -1.96 -8.99
CA MET A 92 4.07 -1.42 -9.48
C MET A 92 4.93 -2.56 -10.00
N GLU A 93 5.43 -2.42 -11.23
CA GLU A 93 6.37 -3.37 -11.80
C GLU A 93 7.75 -3.30 -11.14
N ARG A 94 8.54 -4.36 -11.34
CA ARG A 94 9.94 -4.41 -10.90
C ARG A 94 10.70 -3.18 -11.39
N GLY A 95 11.35 -2.50 -10.45
CA GLY A 95 12.16 -1.33 -10.73
C GLY A 95 11.37 -0.01 -10.83
N GLY A 96 10.07 0.00 -10.52
CA GLY A 96 9.29 1.23 -10.34
C GLY A 96 9.01 2.03 -11.61
N LYS A 97 9.36 1.50 -12.79
CA LYS A 97 9.19 2.18 -14.08
C LYS A 97 7.73 2.31 -14.51
N THR A 98 6.90 1.35 -14.10
CA THR A 98 5.49 1.29 -14.45
C THR A 98 4.67 1.15 -13.19
N VAL A 99 3.66 2.02 -13.03
CA VAL A 99 2.64 1.92 -11.98
C VAL A 99 1.28 1.89 -12.65
N LEU A 100 0.49 0.88 -12.33
CA LEU A 100 -0.91 0.73 -12.74
C LEU A 100 -1.79 1.13 -11.56
N CYS A 101 -2.83 1.91 -11.84
CA CYS A 101 -3.81 2.38 -10.86
C CYS A 101 -5.18 1.88 -11.28
N PHE A 102 -5.82 1.10 -10.42
CA PHE A 102 -7.12 0.49 -10.67
C PHE A 102 -8.29 1.24 -10.01
N ALA A 103 -8.00 2.13 -9.06
CA ALA A 103 -9.01 3.00 -8.45
C ALA A 103 -9.14 4.35 -9.18
N THR A 104 -10.31 4.95 -9.08
CA THR A 104 -10.64 6.28 -9.59
C THR A 104 -10.82 7.32 -8.48
N GLU A 105 -11.10 6.88 -7.26
CA GLU A 105 -11.33 7.75 -6.11
C GLU A 105 -10.03 8.35 -5.56
N PRO A 106 -9.91 9.69 -5.46
CA PRO A 106 -8.65 10.33 -5.10
C PRO A 106 -8.20 10.02 -3.67
N ALA A 107 -9.13 9.84 -2.73
CA ALA A 107 -8.83 9.49 -1.34
C ALA A 107 -8.19 8.10 -1.23
N VAL A 108 -8.70 7.13 -2.00
CA VAL A 108 -8.21 5.75 -2.06
C VAL A 108 -6.82 5.71 -2.68
N ILE A 109 -6.62 6.44 -3.79
CA ILE A 109 -5.32 6.56 -4.45
C ILE A 109 -4.28 7.19 -3.52
N ALA A 110 -4.65 8.25 -2.79
CA ALA A 110 -3.78 8.91 -1.82
C ALA A 110 -3.34 7.96 -0.69
N ALA A 111 -4.29 7.20 -0.12
CA ALA A 111 -3.99 6.21 0.92
C ALA A 111 -3.02 5.14 0.40
N ALA A 112 -3.29 4.60 -0.80
CA ALA A 112 -2.43 3.59 -1.42
C ALA A 112 -1.03 4.12 -1.74
N ALA A 113 -0.92 5.32 -2.29
CA ALA A 113 0.35 5.96 -2.59
C ALA A 113 1.19 6.19 -1.31
N SER A 114 0.54 6.60 -0.22
CA SER A 114 1.20 6.77 1.09
C SER A 114 1.78 5.44 1.60
N ALA A 115 1.02 4.34 1.52
CA ALA A 115 1.49 3.01 1.91
C ALA A 115 2.68 2.54 1.04
N LEU A 116 2.61 2.76 -0.28
CA LEU A 116 3.69 2.43 -1.20
C LEU A 116 4.99 3.19 -0.88
N VAL A 117 4.89 4.51 -0.67
CA VAL A 117 6.05 5.34 -0.33
C VAL A 117 6.69 4.90 0.99
N LYS A 118 5.89 4.54 2.00
CA LYS A 118 6.40 4.02 3.28
C LYS A 118 7.19 2.73 3.07
N LEU A 119 6.68 1.80 2.25
CA LEU A 119 7.36 0.54 1.95
C LEU A 119 8.67 0.76 1.19
N VAL A 120 8.64 1.58 0.13
CA VAL A 120 9.83 1.89 -0.68
C VAL A 120 10.91 2.59 0.16
N LYS A 121 10.54 3.52 1.04
CA LYS A 121 11.49 4.19 1.94
C LYS A 121 12.17 3.22 2.91
N ARG A 122 11.42 2.25 3.46
CA ARG A 122 12.00 1.20 4.32
C ARG A 122 12.98 0.33 3.53
N GLY A 123 12.56 -0.20 2.38
CA GLY A 123 13.42 -1.04 1.54
C GLY A 123 14.66 -0.31 1.01
N ALA A 124 14.56 0.99 0.71
CA ALA A 124 15.70 1.81 0.32
C ALA A 124 16.68 2.01 1.50
N ALA A 125 16.17 2.23 2.71
CA ALA A 125 17.00 2.32 3.91
C ALA A 125 17.70 0.99 4.24
N GLU A 126 17.02 -0.14 4.10
CA GLU A 126 17.62 -1.48 4.27
C GLU A 126 18.68 -1.75 3.22
N ARG A 127 18.44 -1.39 1.95
CA ARG A 127 19.42 -1.54 0.88
C ARG A 127 20.68 -0.69 1.11
N LEU A 128 20.52 0.53 1.63
CA LEU A 128 21.65 1.39 2.00
C LEU A 128 22.43 0.83 3.20
N ALA A 129 21.75 0.15 4.13
CA ALA A 129 22.39 -0.46 5.29
C ALA A 129 23.16 -1.76 4.97
N ILE A 130 22.91 -2.39 3.81
CA ILE A 130 23.55 -3.65 3.37
C ILE A 130 24.88 -3.39 2.63
N GLU A 131 25.25 -2.13 2.36
CA GLU A 131 26.63 -1.78 2.01
C GLU A 131 27.50 -1.77 3.29
N LYS A 132 28.00 -2.95 3.70
CA LYS A 132 29.17 -3.05 4.58
C LYS A 132 29.91 -4.37 4.40
#